data_AF-A0A3D4EMT0-F1
#
_entry.id   AF-A0A3D4EMT0-F1
#
_cell.length_a   1.000
_cell.length_b   1.000
_cell.length_c   1.000
_cell.angle_alpha   90.00
_cell.angle_beta   90.00
_cell.angle_gamma   90.00
#
_symmetry.space_group_name_H-M   'P 1'
#
loop_
_entity.id
_entity.type
_entity.pdbx_description
1 polymer ?
#
loop_
_entity_poly.entity_id
_entity_poly.type
_entity_poly.pdbx_seq_one_letter_code
_entity_poly.pdbx_strand_id
1 'polypeptide(L)'
;TYNRCVGTRYCANNCPYKVRRFNWFLYAENDEFDYNMNNDLGRMVLNPDVTVRSRGVMEKCSFCIQMTQKTILDAKREGRAVEDGEFATACSNACDNGAIKFGDVNMPDSEIVELKNDKRKYYLLEDIGVKPNVFYQVKVKNTAEA
;
A
#
# COMPACT_ATOMS: atom_id res chain seq x y z
N THR A 1 -12.05 7.42 -0.61
CA THR A 1 -11.19 8.17 -1.56
C THR A 1 -11.23 7.61 -2.98
N TYR A 2 -12.41 7.35 -3.55
CA TYR A 2 -12.53 6.77 -4.91
C TYR A 2 -13.72 7.29 -5.75
N ASN A 3 -14.56 8.14 -5.16
CA ASN A 3 -15.80 8.67 -5.74
C ASN A 3 -15.61 9.54 -7.00
N ARG A 4 -14.40 10.06 -7.24
CA ARG A 4 -14.11 10.90 -8.42
C ARG A 4 -13.77 10.10 -9.68
N CYS A 5 -13.53 8.79 -9.57
CA CYS A 5 -13.16 7.96 -10.71
C CYS A 5 -14.38 7.71 -11.61
N VAL A 6 -14.29 8.11 -12.88
CA VAL A 6 -15.34 7.91 -13.90
C VAL A 6 -15.09 6.69 -14.80
N GLY A 7 -14.07 5.87 -14.53
CA GLY A 7 -13.86 4.60 -15.23
C GLY A 7 -13.20 4.65 -16.62
N THR A 8 -12.53 5.75 -16.98
CA THR A 8 -11.83 5.89 -18.28
C THR A 8 -10.62 4.96 -18.44
N ARG A 9 -10.08 4.40 -17.34
CA ARG A 9 -8.99 3.39 -17.33
C ARG A 9 -7.63 3.83 -17.90
N TYR A 10 -7.48 5.06 -18.40
CA TYR A 10 -6.20 5.57 -18.89
C TYR A 10 -5.07 5.52 -17.84
N CYS A 11 -5.43 5.68 -16.58
CA CYS A 11 -4.47 5.58 -15.47
C CYS A 11 -3.83 4.19 -15.33
N ALA A 12 -4.51 3.12 -15.77
CA ALA A 12 -3.95 1.77 -15.80
C ALA A 12 -2.94 1.62 -16.94
N ASN A 13 -3.27 2.15 -18.12
CA ASN A 13 -2.41 2.09 -19.30
C ASN A 13 -1.09 2.82 -19.07
N ASN A 14 -1.16 4.04 -18.51
CA ASN A 14 0.03 4.86 -18.30
C ASN A 14 0.88 4.43 -17.08
N CYS A 15 0.38 3.53 -16.23
CA CYS A 15 1.17 3.00 -15.13
C CYS A 15 2.19 1.99 -15.67
N PRO A 16 3.51 2.25 -15.55
CA PRO A 16 4.52 1.32 -16.09
C PRO A 16 4.49 -0.03 -15.35
N TYR A 17 4.14 0.00 -14.06
CA TYR A 17 4.06 -1.21 -13.22
C TYR A 17 2.73 -1.98 -13.34
N LYS A 18 1.71 -1.42 -14.02
CA LYS A 18 0.38 -2.04 -14.19
C LYS A 18 -0.26 -2.55 -12.89
N VAL A 19 -0.04 -1.82 -11.79
CA VAL A 19 -0.53 -2.17 -10.44
C VAL A 19 -1.93 -1.63 -10.12
N ARG A 20 -2.55 -0.89 -11.04
CA ARG A 20 -3.92 -0.43 -10.84
C ARG A 20 -4.90 -1.53 -11.26
N ARG A 21 -5.90 -1.78 -10.44
CA ARG A 21 -6.95 -2.79 -10.67
C ARG A 21 -8.27 -2.09 -10.92
N PHE A 22 -9.07 -2.62 -11.84
CA PHE A 22 -10.36 -2.04 -12.21
C PHE A 22 -11.48 -2.92 -11.72
N ASN A 23 -12.49 -2.32 -11.10
CA ASN A 23 -13.71 -3.02 -10.72
C ASN A 23 -14.65 -3.12 -11.93
N TRP A 24 -14.64 -4.27 -12.60
CA TRP A 24 -15.46 -4.50 -13.81
C TRP A 24 -16.93 -4.66 -13.48
N PHE A 25 -17.21 -5.52 -12.50
CA PHE A 25 -18.55 -5.84 -12.06
C PHE A 25 -18.83 -5.24 -10.69
N LEU A 26 -20.08 -5.30 -10.28
CA LEU A 26 -20.46 -5.04 -8.90
C LEU A 26 -20.17 -6.32 -8.10
N TYR A 27 -19.06 -6.32 -7.36
CA TYR A 27 -18.62 -7.49 -6.57
C TYR A 27 -19.23 -7.57 -5.17
N ALA A 28 -19.80 -6.47 -4.68
CA ALA A 28 -20.47 -6.42 -3.38
C ALA A 28 -21.97 -6.28 -3.59
N GLU A 29 -22.76 -6.97 -2.78
CA GLU A 29 -24.23 -6.92 -2.81
C GLU A 29 -24.81 -7.36 -4.17
N ASN A 30 -24.26 -8.44 -4.75
CA ASN A 30 -24.71 -8.98 -6.03
C ASN A 30 -24.79 -10.52 -5.99
N ASP A 31 -25.98 -11.08 -6.20
CA ASP A 31 -26.25 -12.52 -6.19
C ASP A 31 -25.39 -13.33 -7.19
N GLU A 32 -24.90 -12.71 -8.27
CA GLU A 32 -23.99 -13.35 -9.22
C GLU A 32 -22.61 -13.69 -8.60
N PHE A 33 -22.23 -12.98 -7.54
CA PHE A 33 -20.95 -13.15 -6.82
C PHE A 33 -21.19 -13.51 -5.36
N ASP A 34 -21.91 -14.61 -5.10
CA ASP A 34 -22.27 -15.08 -3.75
C ASP A 34 -21.06 -15.60 -2.95
N TYR A 35 -20.31 -14.65 -2.39
CA TYR A 35 -19.21 -14.88 -1.47
C TYR A 35 -19.44 -14.11 -0.16
N ASN A 36 -18.39 -14.01 0.65
CA ASN A 36 -18.42 -13.39 1.98
C ASN A 36 -18.83 -11.90 2.01
N MET A 37 -18.93 -11.22 0.85
CA MET A 37 -19.37 -9.82 0.80
C MET A 37 -20.90 -9.66 0.72
N ASN A 38 -21.65 -10.72 0.43
CA ASN A 38 -23.09 -10.63 0.18
C ASN A 38 -23.97 -10.99 1.37
N ASN A 39 -23.47 -11.80 2.31
CA ASN A 39 -24.20 -12.14 3.52
C ASN A 39 -23.93 -11.12 4.65
N ASP A 40 -24.94 -10.90 5.50
CA ASP A 40 -24.84 -9.89 6.58
C ASP A 40 -23.70 -10.21 7.56
N LEU A 41 -23.48 -11.50 7.86
CA LEU A 41 -22.41 -11.93 8.75
C LEU A 41 -21.01 -11.73 8.15
N GLY A 42 -20.81 -12.02 6.85
CA GLY A 42 -19.51 -11.88 6.21
C GLY A 42 -19.12 -10.43 5.95
N ARG A 43 -20.10 -9.53 5.81
CA ARG A 43 -19.85 -8.07 5.75
C ARG A 43 -19.20 -7.54 7.03
N MET A 44 -19.32 -8.22 8.17
CA MET A 44 -18.65 -7.84 9.42
C MET A 44 -17.11 -7.92 9.34
N VAL A 45 -16.56 -8.64 8.36
CA VAL A 45 -15.10 -8.71 8.13
C VAL A 45 -14.56 -7.44 7.47
N LEU A 46 -15.43 -6.62 6.86
CA LEU A 46 -15.02 -5.43 6.13
C LEU A 46 -14.56 -4.33 7.09
N ASN A 47 -13.41 -3.72 6.76
CA ASN A 47 -12.88 -2.61 7.54
C ASN A 47 -13.74 -1.35 7.30
N PRO A 48 -14.32 -0.74 8.36
CA PRO A 48 -15.18 0.44 8.23
C PRO A 48 -14.43 1.68 7.72
N ASP A 49 -13.12 1.78 7.95
CA ASP A 49 -12.29 2.92 7.53
C ASP A 49 -11.91 2.86 6.04
N VAL A 50 -12.21 1.75 5.37
CA VAL A 50 -11.89 1.54 3.95
C VAL A 50 -13.18 1.47 3.15
N THR A 51 -13.32 2.37 2.19
CA THR A 51 -14.47 2.37 1.29
C THR A 51 -14.54 1.07 0.48
N VAL A 52 -15.68 0.39 0.53
CA VAL A 52 -16.07 -0.66 -0.42
C VAL A 52 -16.35 0.01 -1.77
N ARG A 53 -15.79 -0.53 -2.86
CA ARG A 53 -15.84 0.09 -4.18
C ARG A 53 -16.99 -0.51 -4.98
N SER A 54 -17.71 0.35 -5.70
CA SER A 54 -18.69 -0.07 -6.69
C SER A 54 -18.03 -0.33 -8.06
N ARG A 55 -18.83 -0.75 -9.04
CA ARG A 55 -18.37 -0.98 -10.42
C ARG A 55 -17.81 0.29 -11.04
N GLY A 56 -16.91 0.14 -12.00
CA GLY A 56 -16.43 1.24 -12.84
C GLY A 56 -15.34 2.10 -12.20
N VAL A 57 -14.83 1.69 -11.04
CA VAL A 57 -13.85 2.46 -10.27
C VAL A 57 -12.51 1.73 -10.27
N MET A 58 -11.43 2.49 -10.48
CA MET A 58 -10.06 2.01 -10.35
C MET A 58 -9.60 2.02 -8.90
N GLU A 59 -8.88 0.99 -8.50
CA GLU A 59 -8.17 0.90 -7.22
C GLU A 59 -6.67 0.67 -7.41
N LYS A 60 -5.92 0.90 -6.34
CA LYS A 60 -4.48 0.73 -6.26
C LYS A 60 -4.07 0.59 -4.80
N CYS A 61 -2.83 0.16 -4.55
CA CYS A 61 -2.23 0.33 -3.24
C CYS A 61 -2.14 1.84 -2.90
N SER A 62 -2.62 2.20 -1.71
CA SER A 62 -2.64 3.57 -1.18
C SER A 62 -1.75 3.74 0.04
N PHE A 63 -0.84 2.79 0.30
CA PHE A 63 -0.03 2.71 1.52
C PHE A 63 -0.86 2.84 2.79
N CYS A 64 -1.97 2.11 2.83
CA CYS A 64 -2.89 2.06 3.97
C CYS A 64 -3.21 3.46 4.54
N ILE A 65 -3.68 4.37 3.69
CA ILE A 65 -4.01 5.75 4.09
C ILE A 65 -4.89 5.83 5.34
N GLN A 66 -5.77 4.87 5.56
CA GLN A 66 -6.61 4.78 6.76
C GLN A 66 -5.77 4.62 8.04
N MET A 67 -4.68 3.86 7.98
CA MET A 67 -3.78 3.65 9.12
C MET A 67 -2.89 4.88 9.32
N THR A 68 -2.28 5.40 8.25
CA THR A 68 -1.34 6.53 8.36
C THR A 68 -2.03 7.82 8.82
N GLN A 69 -3.26 8.09 8.37
CA GLN A 69 -4.04 9.24 8.86
C GLN A 69 -4.41 9.08 10.33
N LYS A 70 -4.71 7.87 10.79
CA LYS A 70 -4.99 7.59 12.20
C LYS A 70 -3.76 7.85 13.07
N THR A 71 -2.58 7.33 12.70
CA THR A 71 -1.32 7.59 13.41
C THR A 71 -1.04 9.10 13.52
N ILE A 72 -1.19 9.83 12.41
CA ILE A 72 -0.99 11.30 12.40
C ILE A 72 -2.01 12.00 13.31
N LEU A 73 -3.27 11.56 13.31
CA LEU A 73 -4.33 12.14 14.14
C LEU A 73 -4.05 11.92 15.63
N ASP A 74 -3.65 10.70 16.01
CA ASP A 74 -3.35 10.35 17.40
C ASP A 74 -2.15 11.16 17.92
N ALA A 75 -1.05 11.22 17.15
CA ALA A 75 0.12 12.04 17.52
C ALA A 75 -0.22 13.54 17.64
N LYS A 76 -1.03 14.07 16.72
CA LYS A 76 -1.52 15.46 16.79
C LYS A 76 -2.38 15.71 18.02
N ARG A 77 -3.25 14.77 18.40
CA ARG A 77 -4.07 14.87 19.61
C ARG A 77 -3.21 14.91 20.87
N GLU A 78 -2.10 14.18 20.88
CA GLU A 78 -1.13 14.12 21.97
C GLU A 78 -0.13 15.30 21.96
N GLY A 79 -0.16 16.15 20.93
CA GLY A 79 0.72 17.31 20.82
C GLY A 79 2.18 16.98 20.51
N ARG A 80 2.45 15.79 19.98
CA ARG A 80 3.80 15.32 19.63
C ARG A 80 3.94 15.05 18.13
N ALA A 81 5.18 14.94 17.68
CA ALA A 81 5.47 14.42 16.35
C ALA A 81 5.25 12.89 16.34
N VAL A 82 4.98 12.35 15.16
CA VAL A 82 4.97 10.90 14.94
C VAL A 82 6.38 10.38 15.11
N GLU A 83 6.57 9.30 15.85
CA GLU A 83 7.88 8.70 16.11
C GLU A 83 8.24 7.64 15.05
N ASP A 84 9.52 7.28 14.93
CA ASP A 84 9.92 6.20 14.03
C ASP A 84 9.31 4.88 14.48
N GLY A 85 8.88 4.07 13.51
CA GLY A 85 8.18 2.79 13.76
C GLY A 85 6.69 2.91 14.11
N GLU A 86 6.13 4.11 14.36
CA GLU A 86 4.68 4.26 14.55
C GLU A 86 3.90 4.13 13.24
N PHE A 87 4.55 4.44 12.11
CA PHE A 87 3.98 4.24 10.80
C PHE A 87 4.00 2.77 10.42
N ALA A 88 2.80 2.21 10.26
CA ALA A 88 2.61 0.83 9.87
C ALA A 88 1.61 0.71 8.71
N THR A 89 1.82 -0.29 7.87
CA THR A 89 0.87 -0.72 6.84
C THR A 89 0.41 -2.15 7.14
N ALA A 90 -0.74 -2.52 6.58
CA ALA A 90 -1.24 -3.89 6.73
C ALA A 90 -0.23 -4.93 6.20
N CYS A 91 0.47 -4.64 5.10
CA CYS A 91 1.45 -5.54 4.52
C CYS A 91 2.79 -5.57 5.26
N SER A 92 3.21 -4.46 5.89
CA SER A 92 4.41 -4.48 6.76
C SER A 92 4.13 -5.26 8.04
N ASN A 93 2.97 -5.07 8.67
CA ASN A 93 2.61 -5.74 9.92
C ASN A 93 2.37 -7.24 9.76
N ALA A 94 1.83 -7.66 8.61
CA ALA A 94 1.62 -9.08 8.32
C ALA A 94 2.92 -9.82 7.92
N CYS A 95 4.04 -9.10 7.70
CA CYS A 95 5.27 -9.70 7.24
C CYS A 95 6.15 -10.12 8.42
N ASP A 96 6.06 -11.39 8.83
CA ASP A 96 6.84 -11.93 9.95
C ASP A 96 8.37 -11.83 9.72
N ASN A 97 8.80 -11.96 8.46
CA ASN A 97 10.21 -11.91 8.09
C ASN A 97 10.78 -10.47 8.06
N GLY A 98 9.95 -9.44 8.26
CA GLY A 98 10.39 -8.04 8.22
C GLY A 98 10.83 -7.55 6.83
N ALA A 99 10.39 -8.21 5.75
CA ALA A 99 10.81 -7.89 4.39
C ALA A 99 10.24 -6.55 3.87
N ILE A 100 9.06 -6.15 4.36
CA ILE A 100 8.43 -4.88 4.01
C ILE A 100 8.54 -3.94 5.21
N LYS A 101 9.38 -2.92 5.08
CA LYS A 101 9.48 -1.82 6.04
C LYS A 101 8.80 -0.57 5.48
N PHE A 102 8.09 0.16 6.33
CA PHE A 102 7.38 1.37 5.99
C PHE A 102 7.64 2.43 7.08
N GLY A 103 7.84 3.68 6.68
CA GLY A 103 8.22 4.76 7.60
C GLY A 103 8.40 6.09 6.88
N ASP A 104 8.84 7.11 7.62
CA ASP A 104 9.04 8.47 7.11
C ASP A 104 10.50 8.69 6.65
N VAL A 105 10.68 9.10 5.41
CA VAL A 105 11.99 9.38 4.81
C VAL A 105 12.57 10.72 5.28
N ASN A 106 11.75 11.61 5.84
CA ASN A 106 12.20 12.91 6.32
C ASN A 106 12.87 12.84 7.70
N MET A 107 12.73 11.72 8.40
CA MET A 107 13.41 11.46 9.67
C MET A 107 14.80 10.88 9.40
N PRO A 108 15.90 11.61 9.68
CA PRO A 108 17.25 11.19 9.32
C PRO A 108 17.67 9.87 9.98
N ASP A 109 17.21 9.66 11.22
CA ASP A 109 17.57 8.52 12.06
C ASP A 109 16.60 7.33 11.92
N SER A 110 15.76 7.31 10.88
CA SER A 110 14.77 6.24 10.66
C SER A 110 15.37 5.02 9.96
N GLU A 111 14.83 3.84 10.26
CA GLU A 111 15.20 2.57 9.60
C GLU A 111 15.11 2.68 8.06
N ILE A 112 14.13 3.45 7.55
CA ILE A 112 13.93 3.64 6.10
C ILE A 112 15.08 4.40 5.45
N VAL A 113 15.64 5.41 6.12
CA VAL A 113 16.77 6.17 5.58
C VAL A 113 18.03 5.31 5.51
N GLU A 114 18.26 4.47 6.52
CA GLU A 114 19.34 3.48 6.50
C GLU A 114 19.19 2.52 5.30
N LEU A 115 18.01 1.92 5.14
CA LEU A 115 17.72 1.00 4.04
C LEU A 115 17.78 1.67 2.66
N LYS A 116 17.47 2.97 2.58
CA LYS A 116 17.57 3.78 1.35
C LYS A 116 19.03 4.09 0.99
N ASN A 117 19.93 4.12 1.95
CA ASN A 117 21.36 4.36 1.73
C ASN A 117 22.17 3.06 1.57
N ASP A 118 21.54 1.89 1.75
CA ASP A 118 22.15 0.58 1.50
C ASP A 118 22.61 0.47 0.02
N LYS A 119 23.82 -0.07 -0.17
CA LYS A 119 24.42 -0.34 -1.48
C LYS A 119 23.59 -1.30 -2.33
N ARG A 120 22.74 -2.13 -1.71
CA ARG A 120 21.86 -3.10 -2.37
C ARG A 120 20.55 -2.50 -2.86
N LYS A 121 20.28 -1.22 -2.58
CA LYS A 121 19.06 -0.56 -3.03
C LYS A 121 19.04 -0.41 -4.55
N TYR A 122 17.92 -0.74 -5.17
CA TYR A 122 17.58 -0.34 -6.53
C TYR A 122 16.10 0.03 -6.64
N TYR A 123 15.76 0.89 -7.61
CA TYR A 123 14.38 1.14 -8.00
C TYR A 123 14.00 0.32 -9.24
N LEU A 124 12.72 0.00 -9.37
CA LEU A 124 12.22 -0.74 -10.53
C LEU A 124 11.94 0.23 -11.68
N LEU A 125 12.50 -0.06 -12.87
CA LEU A 125 12.38 0.76 -14.08
C LEU A 125 12.90 2.20 -13.90
N GLU A 126 14.15 2.34 -13.45
CA GLU A 126 14.81 3.64 -13.25
C GLU A 126 14.89 4.48 -14.54
N ASP A 127 15.08 3.83 -15.68
CA ASP A 127 15.24 4.47 -16.99
C ASP A 127 14.05 5.35 -17.41
N ILE A 128 12.85 5.04 -16.89
CA ILE A 128 11.62 5.79 -17.19
C ILE A 128 11.56 7.11 -16.42
N GLY A 129 12.33 7.26 -15.33
CA GLY A 129 12.38 8.50 -14.55
C GLY A 129 11.14 8.77 -13.67
N VAL A 130 10.38 7.73 -13.31
CA VAL A 130 9.14 7.84 -12.51
C VAL A 130 9.39 8.25 -11.06
N LYS A 131 10.63 8.08 -10.57
CA LYS A 131 11.04 8.32 -9.18
C LYS A 131 10.09 7.64 -8.17
N PRO A 132 10.00 6.30 -8.17
CA PRO A 132 9.12 5.59 -7.27
C PRO A 132 9.54 5.75 -5.80
N ASN A 133 8.56 5.77 -4.89
CA ASN A 133 8.80 5.82 -3.44
C ASN A 133 9.06 4.45 -2.81
N VAL A 134 8.93 3.37 -3.59
CA VAL A 134 9.28 2.01 -3.17
C VAL A 134 10.60 1.65 -3.83
N PHE A 135 11.57 1.28 -3.01
CA PHE A 135 12.82 0.68 -3.46
C PHE A 135 12.91 -0.75 -2.97
N TYR A 136 13.72 -1.55 -3.64
CA TYR A 136 13.96 -2.95 -3.33
C TYR A 136 15.42 -3.17 -3.01
N GLN A 137 15.72 -4.23 -2.27
CA GLN A 137 17.09 -4.68 -2.04
C GLN A 137 17.41 -5.89 -2.91
N VAL A 138 18.63 -5.92 -3.46
CA VAL A 138 19.11 -7.06 -4.24
C VAL A 138 19.10 -8.32 -3.38
N LYS A 139 18.53 -9.40 -3.94
CA LYS A 139 18.53 -10.72 -3.30
C LYS A 139 19.95 -11.33 -3.38
N VAL A 140 20.64 -11.36 -2.24
CA VAL A 140 21.92 -12.07 -2.11
C VAL A 140 21.63 -13.53 -1.80
N LYS A 141 22.15 -14.45 -2.62
CA LYS A 141 22.10 -15.89 -2.37
C LYS A 141 23.51 -16.35 -2.03
N ASN A 142 23.68 -17.00 -0.87
CA ASN A 142 24.95 -17.58 -0.49
C ASN A 142 25.14 -18.90 -1.24
N THR A 143 25.94 -18.91 -2.31
CA THR A 143 26.35 -20.13 -3.02
C THR A 143 27.58 -20.69 -2.33
N ALA A 144 27.66 -22.01 -2.14
CA ALA A 144 28.68 -22.71 -1.35
C ALA A 144 30.14 -22.61 -1.90
N GLU A 145 30.38 -21.77 -2.91
CA GLU A 145 31.65 -21.61 -3.63
C GLU A 145 32.36 -20.29 -3.27
N ALA A 146 32.17 -19.79 -2.05
CA ALA A 146 32.88 -18.61 -1.54
C ALA A 146 34.22 -18.98 -0.90
#